data_AF-A0A934ETI2-F1
#
_entry.id   AF-A0A934ETI2-F1
#
_cell.length_a   1.000
_cell.length_b   1.000
_cell.length_c   1.000
_cell.angle_alpha   90.00
_cell.angle_beta   90.00
_cell.angle_gamma   90.00
#
_symmetry.space_group_name_H-M   'P 1'
#
loop_
_entity.id
_entity.type
_entity.pdbx_description
1 polymer ?
#
loop_
_entity_poly.entity_id
_entity_poly.type
_entity_poly.pdbx_seq_one_letter_code
_entity_poly.pdbx_strand_id
1 'polypeptide(L)'
;MNYFIFSQEFMQYMTDYFGDTTVRPEYNLVNDLFRGFLSRLPDDAGFNYWLAQMQTAQCNGDPQAIRDLTSQIALNFLQSQEYADRNTSNSECIEDYYNGILRRGADLAGYLYWLGELDGGTYTRAEMLQLYVDSTEFQGRVTEVINAGCAY
;
A
#
# COMPACT_ATOMS: atom_id res chain seq x y z
N MET A 1 -15.50 10.16 -5.38
CA MET A 1 -16.67 9.27 -5.23
C MET A 1 -16.29 7.93 -4.55
N ASN A 2 -15.28 7.89 -3.66
CA ASN A 2 -14.71 6.64 -3.14
C ASN A 2 -15.15 6.28 -1.70
N TYR A 3 -15.98 7.10 -1.04
CA TYR A 3 -16.29 6.92 0.39
C TYR A 3 -17.33 5.83 0.69
N PHE A 4 -18.23 5.52 -0.25
CA PHE A 4 -19.37 4.62 0.03
C PHE A 4 -18.94 3.16 0.18
N ILE A 5 -18.03 2.69 -0.67
CA ILE A 5 -17.57 1.28 -0.71
C ILE A 5 -16.78 0.86 0.53
N PHE A 6 -16.25 1.84 1.28
CA PHE A 6 -15.50 1.63 2.52
C PHE A 6 -16.32 1.92 3.79
N SER A 7 -17.63 2.21 3.65
CA SER A 7 -18.50 2.42 4.80
C SER A 7 -18.83 1.10 5.51
N GLN A 8 -18.96 1.13 6.83
CA GLN A 8 -19.37 -0.06 7.61
C GLN A 8 -20.73 -0.62 7.14
N GLU A 9 -21.68 0.25 6.80
CA GLU A 9 -23.01 -0.15 6.34
C GLU A 9 -22.97 -0.90 5.00
N PHE A 10 -22.16 -0.41 4.06
CA PHE A 10 -21.98 -1.10 2.78
C PHE A 10 -21.28 -2.45 2.95
N MET A 11 -20.25 -2.51 3.80
CA MET A 11 -19.55 -3.77 4.07
C MET A 11 -20.50 -4.80 4.71
N GLN A 12 -21.32 -4.40 5.68
CA GLN A 12 -22.30 -5.30 6.31
C GLN A 12 -23.33 -5.81 5.31
N TYR A 13 -23.88 -4.92 4.48
CA TYR A 13 -24.84 -5.29 3.43
C TYR A 13 -24.25 -6.30 2.43
N MET A 14 -23.00 -6.08 2.02
CA MET A 14 -22.31 -7.00 1.10
C MET A 14 -22.04 -8.36 1.75
N THR A 15 -21.63 -8.40 3.02
CA THR A 15 -21.42 -9.65 3.77
C THR A 15 -22.72 -10.44 3.95
N ASP A 16 -23.84 -9.76 4.22
CA ASP A 16 -25.14 -10.41 4.38
C ASP A 16 -25.66 -11.02 3.06
N TYR A 17 -25.31 -10.42 1.92
CA TYR A 17 -25.78 -10.87 0.60
C TYR A 17 -24.84 -11.89 -0.07
N PHE A 18 -23.52 -11.73 0.07
CA PHE A 18 -22.51 -12.55 -0.60
C PHE A 18 -21.79 -13.54 0.33
N GLY A 19 -22.07 -13.52 1.63
CA GLY A 19 -21.34 -14.28 2.64
C GLY A 19 -20.05 -13.58 3.08
N ASP A 20 -19.19 -14.27 3.84
CA ASP A 20 -17.88 -13.76 4.22
C ASP A 20 -16.99 -13.59 2.95
N THR A 21 -17.05 -12.41 2.35
CA THR A 21 -16.19 -12.01 1.23
C THR A 21 -14.84 -11.48 1.73
N THR A 22 -14.40 -11.86 2.92
CA THR A 22 -13.16 -11.35 3.51
C THR A 22 -11.97 -11.79 2.65
N VAL A 23 -11.60 -10.88 1.74
CA VAL A 23 -10.39 -10.97 0.93
C VAL A 23 -9.22 -10.81 1.89
N ARG A 24 -8.27 -11.74 1.83
CA ARG A 24 -7.09 -11.70 2.69
C ARG A 24 -6.38 -10.33 2.56
N PRO A 25 -5.99 -9.69 3.66
CA PRO A 25 -5.47 -8.32 3.65
C PRO A 25 -4.23 -8.14 2.77
N GLU A 26 -3.37 -9.16 2.65
CA GLU A 26 -2.23 -9.15 1.72
C GLU A 26 -2.65 -8.95 0.25
N TYR A 27 -3.83 -9.44 -0.16
CA TYR A 27 -4.32 -9.29 -1.53
C TYR A 27 -4.67 -7.82 -1.80
N ASN A 28 -5.30 -7.16 -0.82
CA ASN A 28 -5.59 -5.74 -0.89
C ASN A 28 -4.31 -4.92 -0.88
N LEU A 29 -3.36 -5.24 0.01
CA LEU A 29 -2.11 -4.52 0.14
C LEU A 29 -1.28 -4.58 -1.15
N VAL A 30 -1.13 -5.76 -1.76
CA VAL A 30 -0.43 -5.89 -3.05
C VAL A 30 -1.15 -5.08 -4.13
N ASN A 31 -2.48 -5.22 -4.27
CA ASN A 31 -3.24 -4.47 -5.28
C ASN A 31 -3.10 -2.95 -5.11
N ASP A 32 -3.19 -2.45 -3.88
CA ASP A 32 -3.07 -1.03 -3.59
C ASP A 32 -1.66 -0.50 -3.92
N LEU A 33 -0.60 -1.28 -3.66
CA LEU A 33 0.77 -0.90 -4.05
C LEU A 33 0.93 -0.81 -5.57
N PHE A 34 0.43 -1.78 -6.33
CA PHE A 34 0.46 -1.70 -7.80
C PHE A 34 -0.33 -0.50 -8.32
N ARG A 35 -1.53 -0.26 -7.78
CA ARG A 35 -2.39 0.85 -8.22
C ARG A 35 -1.78 2.20 -7.88
N GLY A 36 -1.23 2.33 -6.68
CA GLY A 36 -0.62 3.58 -6.20
C GLY A 36 0.67 3.90 -6.93
N PHE A 37 1.60 2.95 -7.03
CA PHE A 37 2.91 3.21 -7.63
C PHE A 37 2.95 3.03 -9.14
N LEU A 38 2.17 2.13 -9.73
CA LEU A 38 2.29 1.82 -11.16
C LEU A 38 1.05 2.26 -11.96
N SER A 39 0.03 2.84 -11.31
CA SER A 39 -1.21 3.25 -11.97
C SER A 39 -1.89 2.13 -12.77
N ARG A 40 -1.70 0.86 -12.37
CA ARG A 40 -2.31 -0.31 -12.99
C ARG A 40 -2.64 -1.38 -11.96
N LEU A 41 -3.39 -2.39 -12.40
CA LEU A 41 -3.54 -3.63 -11.65
C LEU A 41 -2.32 -4.54 -11.90
N PRO A 42 -1.98 -5.41 -10.93
CA PRO A 42 -0.97 -6.42 -11.17
C PRO A 42 -1.42 -7.39 -12.26
N ASP A 43 -0.45 -7.90 -13.02
CA ASP A 43 -0.63 -9.14 -13.77
C ASP A 43 -0.56 -10.34 -12.83
N ASP A 44 -1.03 -11.51 -13.30
CA ASP A 44 -1.09 -12.73 -12.48
C ASP A 44 0.27 -13.13 -11.93
N ALA A 45 1.35 -12.93 -12.69
CA ALA A 45 2.69 -13.32 -12.27
C ALA A 45 3.22 -12.42 -11.14
N GLY A 46 3.12 -11.10 -11.32
CA GLY A 46 3.53 -10.12 -10.32
C GLY A 46 2.69 -10.21 -9.05
N PHE A 47 1.37 -10.40 -9.17
CA PHE A 47 0.49 -10.60 -8.02
C PHE A 47 0.90 -11.83 -7.21
N ASN A 48 0.99 -12.99 -7.88
CA ASN A 48 1.33 -14.25 -7.22
C ASN A 48 2.74 -14.25 -6.64
N TYR A 49 3.70 -13.56 -7.28
CA TYR A 49 5.06 -13.42 -6.77
C TYR A 49 5.08 -12.74 -5.39
N TRP A 50 4.44 -11.57 -5.25
CA TRP A 50 4.43 -10.85 -3.97
C TRP A 50 3.58 -11.56 -2.91
N LEU A 51 2.48 -12.18 -3.31
CA LEU A 51 1.68 -13.00 -2.39
C LEU A 51 2.46 -14.18 -1.83
N ALA A 52 3.24 -14.89 -2.65
CA ALA A 52 4.07 -15.99 -2.19
C ALA A 52 5.14 -15.54 -1.17
N GLN A 53 5.72 -14.34 -1.35
CA GLN A 53 6.66 -13.77 -0.38
C GLN A 53 5.97 -13.42 0.95
N MET A 54 4.80 -12.78 0.90
CA MET A 54 4.02 -12.44 2.10
C MET A 54 3.57 -13.70 2.84
N GLN A 55 3.08 -14.71 2.12
CA GLN A 55 2.68 -15.99 2.69
C GLN A 55 3.88 -16.69 3.35
N THR A 56 5.04 -16.71 2.71
CA THR A 56 6.27 -17.25 3.31
C THR A 56 6.62 -16.53 4.61
N ALA A 57 6.59 -15.19 4.61
CA ALA A 57 6.84 -14.39 5.81
C ALA A 57 5.82 -14.67 6.93
N GLN A 58 4.53 -14.79 6.59
CA GLN A 58 3.46 -15.17 7.52
C GLN A 58 3.68 -16.55 8.13
N CYS A 59 4.07 -17.55 7.33
CA CYS A 59 4.29 -18.91 7.80
C CYS A 59 5.58 -19.08 8.62
N ASN A 60 6.54 -18.17 8.48
CA ASN A 60 7.71 -18.10 9.35
C ASN A 60 7.38 -17.58 10.76
N GLY A 61 6.24 -16.88 10.93
CA GLY A 61 5.74 -16.45 12.23
C GLY A 61 6.45 -15.25 12.85
N ASP A 62 7.24 -14.50 12.07
CA ASP A 62 7.91 -13.27 12.52
C ASP A 62 7.16 -12.02 11.98
N PRO A 63 6.45 -11.26 12.84
CA PRO A 63 5.77 -10.03 12.44
C PRO A 63 6.72 -8.98 11.85
N GLN A 64 7.97 -8.92 12.30
CA GLN A 64 8.93 -7.93 11.79
C GLN A 64 9.30 -8.23 10.35
N ALA A 65 9.44 -9.50 9.97
CA ALA A 65 9.70 -9.90 8.59
C ALA A 65 8.61 -9.41 7.62
N ILE A 66 7.34 -9.34 8.04
CA ILE A 66 6.25 -8.81 7.21
C ILE A 66 6.35 -7.27 7.10
N ARG A 67 6.72 -6.57 8.17
CA ARG A 67 6.95 -5.12 8.16
C ARG A 67 8.11 -4.77 7.22
N ASP A 68 9.21 -5.49 7.33
CA ASP A 68 10.40 -5.28 6.49
C ASP A 68 10.08 -5.62 5.03
N LEU A 69 9.37 -6.72 4.77
CA LEU A 69 8.96 -7.11 3.42
C LEU A 69 8.05 -6.05 2.78
N THR A 70 7.05 -5.55 3.48
CA THR A 70 6.12 -4.54 2.93
C THR A 70 6.82 -3.22 2.63
N SER A 71 7.76 -2.79 3.49
CA SER A 71 8.65 -1.66 3.20
C SER A 71 9.49 -1.90 1.94
N GLN A 72 10.13 -3.06 1.85
CA GLN A 72 10.95 -3.44 0.70
C GLN A 72 10.16 -3.48 -0.60
N ILE A 73 8.91 -3.97 -0.58
CA ILE A 73 8.04 -4.00 -1.76
C ILE A 73 7.74 -2.58 -2.22
N ALA A 74 7.37 -1.67 -1.32
CA ALA A 74 7.11 -0.27 -1.66
C ALA A 74 8.36 0.41 -2.28
N LEU A 75 9.53 0.20 -1.69
CA LEU A 75 10.80 0.68 -2.23
C LEU A 75 11.11 0.09 -3.61
N ASN A 76 10.88 -1.21 -3.81
CA ASN A 76 11.07 -1.87 -5.10
C ASN A 76 10.18 -1.26 -6.19
N PHE A 77 8.93 -0.94 -5.87
CA PHE A 77 8.04 -0.25 -6.82
C PHE A 77 8.57 1.15 -7.16
N LEU A 78 8.89 1.97 -6.16
CA LEU A 78 9.42 3.32 -6.36
C LEU A 78 10.72 3.33 -7.20
N GLN A 79 11.59 2.35 -6.99
CA GLN A 79 12.88 2.23 -7.67
C GLN A 79 12.82 1.45 -8.98
N SER A 80 11.65 0.91 -9.35
CA SER A 80 11.49 0.14 -10.57
C SER A 80 11.66 1.01 -11.81
N GLN A 81 12.16 0.41 -12.89
CA GLN A 81 12.19 1.06 -14.20
C GLN A 81 10.77 1.48 -14.64
N GLU A 82 9.76 0.67 -14.31
CA GLU A 82 8.36 0.97 -14.64
C GLU A 82 7.87 2.26 -13.97
N TYR A 83 8.21 2.47 -12.69
CA TYR A 83 7.90 3.73 -12.01
C TYR A 83 8.69 4.90 -12.61
N ALA A 84 9.98 4.69 -12.90
CA ALA A 84 10.83 5.71 -13.52
C ALA A 84 10.31 6.15 -14.90
N ASP A 85 9.81 5.22 -15.71
CA ASP A 85 9.25 5.47 -17.04
C ASP A 85 7.96 6.32 -17.01
N ARG A 86 7.27 6.40 -15.85
CA ARG A 86 6.13 7.31 -15.66
C ARG A 86 6.56 8.79 -15.59
N ASN A 87 7.84 9.07 -15.33
CA ASN A 87 8.39 10.42 -15.22
C ASN A 87 7.57 11.34 -14.28
N THR A 88 7.19 10.82 -13.12
CA THR A 88 6.31 11.52 -12.17
C THR A 88 6.98 12.77 -11.60
N SER A 89 6.20 13.85 -11.47
CA SER A 89 6.53 15.03 -10.67
C SER A 89 6.52 14.71 -9.17
N ASN A 90 7.05 15.63 -8.35
CA ASN A 90 6.98 15.48 -6.90
C ASN A 90 5.52 15.48 -6.41
N SER A 91 4.67 16.35 -6.99
CA SER A 91 3.23 16.37 -6.74
C SER A 91 2.56 15.01 -6.97
N GLU A 92 2.83 14.37 -8.11
CA GLU A 92 2.27 13.04 -8.43
C GLU A 92 2.85 11.96 -7.53
N CYS A 93 4.14 12.05 -7.18
CA CYS A 93 4.78 11.12 -6.25
C CYS A 93 4.12 11.14 -4.86
N ILE A 94 3.76 12.32 -4.34
CA ILE A 94 3.01 12.42 -3.08
C ILE A 94 1.64 11.76 -3.21
N GLU A 95 0.92 12.00 -4.31
CA GLU A 95 -0.38 11.35 -4.54
C GLU A 95 -0.26 9.82 -4.61
N ASP A 96 0.78 9.31 -5.27
CA ASP A 96 1.06 7.87 -5.34
C ASP A 96 1.25 7.28 -3.93
N TYR A 97 1.92 7.99 -3.02
CA TYR A 97 2.13 7.53 -1.63
C TYR A 97 0.81 7.49 -0.84
N TYR A 98 0.00 8.54 -0.93
CA TYR A 98 -1.32 8.56 -0.30
C TYR A 98 -2.22 7.44 -0.82
N ASN A 99 -2.23 7.22 -2.14
CA ASN A 99 -3.06 6.19 -2.75
C ASN A 99 -2.56 4.76 -2.50
N GLY A 100 -1.25 4.51 -2.64
CA GLY A 100 -0.67 3.18 -2.51
C GLY A 100 -0.41 2.73 -1.07
N ILE A 101 0.13 3.65 -0.25
CA ILE A 101 0.54 3.37 1.13
C ILE A 101 -0.60 3.67 2.11
N LEU A 102 -1.36 4.75 1.92
CA LEU A 102 -2.42 5.11 2.89
C LEU A 102 -3.83 4.71 2.43
N ARG A 103 -3.99 4.29 1.17
CA ARG A 103 -5.28 3.89 0.58
C ARG A 103 -6.35 4.99 0.66
N ARG A 104 -5.93 6.25 0.59
CA ARG A 104 -6.84 7.41 0.61
C ARG A 104 -6.28 8.57 -0.18
N GLY A 105 -7.12 9.55 -0.47
CA GLY A 105 -6.67 10.84 -0.98
C GLY A 105 -5.94 11.64 0.10
N ALA A 106 -4.98 12.45 -0.32
CA ALA A 106 -4.35 13.43 0.55
C ALA A 106 -5.36 14.52 0.94
N ASP A 107 -5.33 14.94 2.20
CA ASP A 107 -5.92 16.22 2.57
C ASP A 107 -5.03 17.37 2.08
N LEU A 108 -5.62 18.52 1.79
CA LEU A 108 -4.89 19.64 1.18
C LEU A 108 -3.70 20.12 2.04
N ALA A 109 -3.87 20.14 3.36
CA ALA A 109 -2.82 20.63 4.27
C ALA A 109 -1.62 19.66 4.31
N GLY A 110 -1.88 18.37 4.49
CA GLY A 110 -0.85 17.32 4.46
C GLY A 110 -0.16 17.25 3.10
N TYR A 111 -0.92 17.31 2.01
CA TYR A 111 -0.37 17.32 0.66
C TYR A 111 0.62 18.47 0.44
N LEU A 112 0.22 19.71 0.76
CA LEU A 112 1.06 20.89 0.58
C LEU A 112 2.29 20.86 1.48
N TYR A 113 2.16 20.33 2.70
CA TYR A 113 3.28 20.15 3.61
C TYR A 113 4.33 19.20 3.00
N TRP A 114 3.94 17.99 2.63
CA TRP A 114 4.88 17.01 2.08
C TRP A 114 5.45 17.42 0.74
N LEU A 115 4.67 18.07 -0.12
CA LEU A 115 5.16 18.63 -1.37
C LEU A 115 6.24 19.69 -1.11
N GLY A 116 6.03 20.59 -0.14
CA GLY A 116 7.02 21.59 0.25
C GLY A 116 8.33 20.99 0.75
N GLU A 117 8.25 19.93 1.57
CA GLU A 117 9.44 19.22 2.06
C GLU A 117 10.19 18.49 0.93
N LEU A 118 9.47 17.93 -0.04
CA LEU A 118 10.07 17.24 -1.19
C LEU A 118 10.67 18.21 -2.21
N ASP A 119 9.97 19.30 -2.53
CA ASP A 119 10.46 20.36 -3.44
C ASP A 119 11.61 21.16 -2.83
N GLY A 120 11.59 21.35 -1.50
CA GLY A 120 12.68 21.97 -0.74
C GLY A 120 13.93 21.10 -0.63
N GLY A 121 13.84 19.80 -0.99
CA GLY A 121 14.93 18.86 -0.89
C GLY A 121 15.27 18.44 0.55
N THR A 122 14.36 18.66 1.51
CA THR A 122 14.52 18.17 2.89
C THR A 122 14.61 16.64 2.91
N TYR A 123 13.82 15.99 2.05
CA TYR A 123 13.81 14.54 1.88
C TYR A 123 13.95 14.17 0.41
N THR A 124 14.65 13.07 0.14
CA THR A 124 14.52 12.37 -1.12
C THR A 124 13.18 11.63 -1.18
N ARG A 125 12.75 11.24 -2.39
CA ARG A 125 11.54 10.43 -2.57
C ARG A 125 11.56 9.15 -1.74
N ALA A 126 12.70 8.47 -1.67
CA ALA A 126 12.83 7.22 -0.91
C ALA A 126 12.79 7.44 0.60
N GLU A 127 13.45 8.48 1.12
CA GLU A 127 13.37 8.83 2.55
C GLU A 127 11.94 9.23 2.94
N MET A 128 11.28 10.00 2.08
CA MET A 128 9.89 10.37 2.32
C MET A 128 8.98 9.15 2.29
N LEU A 129 9.16 8.22 1.34
CA LEU A 129 8.41 6.96 1.32
C LEU A 129 8.54 6.20 2.65
N GLN A 130 9.74 6.17 3.22
CA GLN A 130 9.96 5.51 4.51
C GLN A 130 9.12 6.15 5.63
N LEU A 131 8.92 7.48 5.64
CA LEU A 131 8.02 8.15 6.59
C LEU A 131 6.56 7.70 6.44
N TYR A 132 6.10 7.46 5.20
CA TYR A 132 4.75 6.95 4.95
C TYR A 132 4.62 5.48 5.36
N VAL A 133 5.64 4.67 5.09
CA VAL A 133 5.69 3.27 5.51
C VAL A 133 5.73 3.15 7.04
N ASP A 134 6.46 4.01 7.73
CA ASP A 134 6.54 4.00 9.20
C ASP A 134 5.32 4.63 9.89
N SER A 135 4.42 5.24 9.11
CA SER A 135 3.21 5.84 9.65
C SER A 135 2.32 4.81 10.35
N THR A 136 1.66 5.23 11.43
CA THR A 136 0.70 4.38 12.17
C THR A 136 -0.42 3.85 11.27
N GLU A 137 -0.81 4.61 10.25
CA GLU A 137 -1.84 4.23 9.28
C GLU A 137 -1.39 3.04 8.42
N PHE A 138 -0.18 3.09 7.83
CA PHE A 138 0.33 1.94 7.07
C PHE A 138 0.65 0.75 7.99
N GLN A 139 1.25 0.99 9.16
CA GLN A 139 1.54 -0.08 10.12
C GLN A 139 0.26 -0.77 10.63
N GLY A 140 -0.88 -0.07 10.64
CA GLY A 140 -2.21 -0.65 10.85
C GLY A 140 -2.57 -1.67 9.77
N ARG A 141 -2.45 -1.30 8.49
CA ARG A 141 -2.67 -2.21 7.34
C ARG A 141 -1.75 -3.43 7.37
N VAL A 142 -0.47 -3.22 7.68
CA VAL A 142 0.50 -4.33 7.82
C VAL A 142 0.12 -5.24 8.99
N THR A 143 -0.42 -4.69 10.08
CA THR A 143 -0.91 -5.48 11.22
C THR A 143 -2.11 -6.35 10.85
N GLU A 144 -2.98 -5.91 9.94
CA GLU A 144 -4.03 -6.77 9.38
C GLU A 144 -3.44 -7.98 8.65
N VAL A 145 -2.39 -7.77 7.84
CA VAL A 145 -1.65 -8.85 7.16
C VAL A 145 -1.01 -9.81 8.16
N ILE A 146 -0.40 -9.30 9.23
CA ILE A 146 0.17 -10.12 10.31
C ILE A 146 -0.93 -10.96 10.97
N ASN A 147 -2.08 -10.35 11.30
CA ASN A 147 -3.18 -11.02 11.99
C ASN A 147 -3.88 -12.07 11.14
N ALA A 148 -3.85 -11.94 9.81
CA ALA A 148 -4.40 -12.94 8.89
C ALA A 148 -3.63 -14.28 8.92
N GLY A 149 -2.39 -14.27 9.42
CA GLY A 149 -1.58 -15.47 9.64
C GLY A 149 -1.26 -16.27 8.38
N CYS A 150 -0.63 -17.44 8.54
CA CYS A 150 -0.32 -18.34 7.42
C CYS A 150 -1.60 -18.95 6.83
N ALA A 151 -1.74 -18.94 5.51
CA ALA A 151 -2.75 -19.72 4.79
C ALA A 151 -2.14 -21.07 4.35
N TYR A 152 -2.87 -22.17 4.59
CA TYR A 152 -2.51 -23.53 4.18
C TYR A 152 -3.31 -24.00 2.96
#